data_AF-A0A8T5P071-F1
#
_entry.id   AF-A0A8T5P071-F1
#
_cell.length_a   1.000
_cell.length_b   1.000
_cell.length_c   1.000
_cell.angle_alpha   90.00
_cell.angle_beta   90.00
_cell.angle_gamma   90.00
#
_symmetry.space_group_name_H-M   'P 1'
#
loop_
_entity.id
_entity.type
_entity.pdbx_description
1 polymer ?
#
loop_
_entity_poly.entity_id
_entity_poly.type
_entity_poly.pdbx_seq_one_letter_code
_entity_poly.pdbx_strand_id
1 'polypeptide(L)'
;MKEKIEKVEKKEAEPVVKVLTPADRKRQLIEGIKKTAFPAFIGAFFALVLFMKFYDAKEVHWVSVLLLVVLVSYYIQKLAYPMLGVRVDEFETKDWLYVELMTIIFLLVSWTLLLNSGTLDVTADPMSITMNAPENLIASVTSNSLKIEGATVNLNGPGVNMSNITGVDGMAFFNKVIATGSENLTMTATKTGYIHSSVNIIVNTSN
;
A
#
# COMPACT_ATOMS: atom_id res chain seq x y z
N MET A 1 -55.31 20.00 -58.13
CA MET A 1 -54.14 19.19 -57.75
C MET A 1 -53.02 20.14 -57.34
N LYS A 2 -53.13 20.70 -56.13
CA LYS A 2 -52.16 21.63 -55.53
C LYS A 2 -51.61 20.94 -54.29
N GLU A 3 -50.39 20.43 -54.38
CA GLU A 3 -49.50 20.25 -53.23
C GLU A 3 -48.18 19.70 -53.77
N LYS A 4 -47.26 20.63 -54.03
CA LYS A 4 -45.86 20.28 -54.20
C LYS A 4 -45.06 21.32 -53.43
N ILE A 5 -44.22 20.78 -52.55
CA ILE A 5 -43.00 21.40 -52.03
C ILE A 5 -43.24 22.36 -50.86
N GLU A 6 -43.43 21.79 -49.69
CA GLU A 6 -42.91 22.37 -48.46
C GLU A 6 -41.84 21.43 -47.89
N LYS A 7 -40.69 21.37 -48.56
CA LYS A 7 -39.44 21.03 -47.88
C LYS A 7 -39.03 22.29 -47.14
N VAL A 8 -39.49 22.44 -45.90
CA VAL A 8 -38.84 23.33 -44.94
C VAL A 8 -37.47 22.74 -44.69
N GLU A 9 -36.49 23.31 -45.39
CA GLU A 9 -35.08 23.13 -45.16
C GLU A 9 -34.79 23.47 -43.70
N LYS A 10 -34.65 22.42 -42.89
CA LYS A 10 -34.15 22.48 -41.53
C LYS A 10 -32.74 23.05 -41.66
N LYS A 11 -32.56 24.33 -41.32
CA LYS A 11 -31.23 24.92 -41.13
C LYS A 11 -30.50 24.05 -40.10
N GLU A 12 -29.60 23.20 -40.58
CA GLU A 12 -28.57 22.61 -39.74
C GLU A 12 -27.84 23.78 -39.08
N ALA A 13 -27.99 23.88 -37.76
CA ALA A 13 -27.13 24.73 -36.96
C ALA A 13 -25.73 24.12 -37.09
N GLU A 14 -24.89 24.74 -37.91
CA GLU A 14 -23.47 24.42 -37.99
C GLU A 14 -22.90 24.32 -36.56
N PRO A 15 -22.12 23.28 -36.23
CA PRO A 15 -21.44 23.25 -34.94
C PRO A 15 -20.45 24.42 -34.95
N VAL A 16 -20.81 25.51 -34.28
CA VAL A 16 -19.89 26.60 -33.99
C VAL A 16 -18.75 25.98 -33.18
N VAL A 17 -17.70 25.55 -33.87
CA VAL A 17 -16.45 25.14 -33.27
C VAL A 17 -15.95 26.37 -32.54
N LYS A 18 -16.20 26.44 -31.23
CA LYS A 18 -15.63 27.49 -30.37
C LYS A 18 -14.13 27.44 -30.61
N VAL A 19 -13.60 28.43 -31.32
CA VAL A 19 -12.16 28.59 -31.54
C VAL A 19 -11.57 28.86 -30.17
N LEU A 20 -11.09 27.80 -29.50
CA LEU A 20 -10.49 27.90 -28.18
C LEU A 20 -9.26 28.81 -28.29
N THR A 21 -9.32 29.96 -27.63
CA THR A 21 -8.18 30.87 -27.57
C THR A 21 -7.01 30.18 -26.85
N PRO A 22 -5.75 30.58 -27.09
CA PRO A 22 -4.60 30.00 -26.39
C PRO A 22 -4.71 30.06 -24.86
N ALA A 23 -5.41 31.06 -24.32
CA ALA A 23 -5.69 31.22 -22.90
C ALA A 23 -6.68 30.15 -22.37
N ASP A 24 -7.76 29.89 -23.11
CA ASP A 24 -8.74 28.86 -22.74
C ASP A 24 -8.13 27.46 -22.74
N ARG A 25 -7.23 27.17 -23.69
CA ARG A 25 -6.52 25.88 -23.74
C ARG A 25 -5.64 25.69 -22.53
N LYS A 26 -4.85 26.71 -22.16
CA LYS A 26 -4.00 26.67 -20.95
C LYS A 26 -4.83 26.44 -19.70
N ARG A 27 -5.99 27.09 -19.59
CA ARG A 27 -6.90 26.92 -18.46
C ARG A 27 -7.47 25.50 -18.39
N GLN A 28 -7.94 24.95 -19.51
CA GLN A 28 -8.44 23.57 -19.56
C GLN A 28 -7.38 22.56 -19.17
N LEU A 29 -6.13 22.75 -19.60
CA LEU A 29 -5.01 21.91 -19.18
C LEU A 29 -4.76 21.99 -17.67
N ILE A 30 -4.76 23.19 -17.10
CA ILE A 30 -4.57 23.39 -15.65
C ILE A 30 -5.73 22.78 -14.86
N GLU A 31 -6.96 23.00 -15.29
CA GLU A 31 -8.15 22.41 -14.65
C GLU A 31 -8.11 20.88 -14.75
N GLY A 32 -7.74 20.32 -15.90
CA GLY A 32 -7.54 18.88 -16.08
C GLY A 32 -6.49 18.31 -15.12
N ILE A 33 -5.33 18.95 -15.01
CA ILE A 33 -4.27 18.55 -14.07
C ILE A 33 -4.79 18.56 -12.63
N LYS A 34 -5.50 19.62 -12.21
CA LYS A 34 -6.06 19.71 -10.85
C LYS A 34 -7.10 18.62 -10.59
N LYS A 35 -7.97 18.33 -11.57
CA LYS A 35 -8.98 17.27 -11.49
C LYS A 35 -8.38 15.87 -11.38
N THR A 36 -7.14 15.65 -11.82
CA THR A 36 -6.44 14.36 -11.67
C THR A 36 -5.52 14.31 -10.45
N ALA A 37 -4.74 15.37 -10.21
CA ALA A 37 -3.74 15.39 -9.14
C ALA A 37 -4.37 15.44 -7.75
N PHE A 38 -5.40 16.26 -7.56
CA PHE A 38 -6.05 16.41 -6.26
C PHE A 38 -6.68 15.11 -5.71
N PRO A 39 -7.49 14.35 -6.47
CA PRO A 39 -8.04 13.09 -5.99
C PRO A 39 -6.96 12.03 -5.77
N ALA A 40 -5.85 12.08 -6.52
CA ALA A 40 -4.70 11.21 -6.30
C ALA A 40 -4.05 11.45 -4.93
N PHE A 41 -3.82 12.72 -4.55
CA PHE A 41 -3.30 13.07 -3.23
C PHE A 41 -4.25 12.66 -2.11
N ILE A 42 -5.56 12.87 -2.27
CA ILE A 42 -6.57 12.44 -1.30
C ILE A 42 -6.55 10.92 -1.14
N GLY A 43 -6.54 10.18 -2.25
CA GLY A 43 -6.49 8.71 -2.23
C GLY A 43 -5.25 8.18 -1.50
N ALA A 44 -4.07 8.71 -1.83
CA ALA A 44 -2.82 8.35 -1.17
C ALA A 44 -2.81 8.71 0.32
N PHE A 45 -3.37 9.87 0.70
CA PHE A 45 -3.50 10.29 2.09
C PHE A 45 -4.39 9.32 2.89
N PHE A 46 -5.56 8.98 2.37
CA PHE A 46 -6.43 8.00 3.01
C PHE A 46 -5.78 6.62 3.09
N ALA A 47 -5.03 6.19 2.08
CA ALA A 47 -4.31 4.93 2.10
C ALA A 47 -3.32 4.87 3.28
N LEU A 48 -2.59 5.96 3.51
CA LEU A 48 -1.68 6.07 4.65
C LEU A 48 -2.44 6.02 5.98
N VAL A 49 -3.54 6.77 6.11
CA VAL A 49 -4.35 6.79 7.34
C VAL A 49 -4.94 5.40 7.63
N LEU A 50 -5.47 4.71 6.63
CA LEU A 50 -6.02 3.36 6.76
C LEU A 50 -4.95 2.35 7.12
N PHE A 51 -3.78 2.41 6.47
CA PHE A 51 -2.64 1.56 6.79
C PHE A 51 -2.22 1.71 8.26
N MET A 52 -2.13 2.95 8.76
CA MET A 52 -1.74 3.22 10.15
C MET A 52 -2.80 2.80 11.18
N LYS A 53 -4.08 2.72 10.79
CA LYS A 53 -5.19 2.40 11.70
C LYS A 53 -5.61 0.93 11.67
N PHE A 54 -5.63 0.33 10.49
CA PHE A 54 -6.22 -0.99 10.24
C PHE A 54 -5.23 -1.98 9.63
N TYR A 55 -4.07 -1.52 9.15
CA TYR A 55 -3.09 -2.32 8.42
C TYR A 55 -3.74 -3.09 7.26
N ASP A 56 -4.10 -4.37 7.45
CA ASP A 56 -4.73 -5.26 6.47
C ASP A 56 -6.27 -5.31 6.55
N ALA A 57 -6.87 -4.64 7.53
CA ALA A 57 -8.31 -4.52 7.75
C ALA A 57 -9.08 -5.85 7.77
N LYS A 58 -8.45 -6.97 8.17
CA LYS A 58 -9.10 -8.30 8.21
C LYS A 58 -10.38 -8.34 9.04
N GLU A 59 -10.43 -7.56 10.12
CA GLU A 59 -11.55 -7.51 11.07
C GLU A 59 -12.66 -6.53 10.68
N VAL A 60 -12.49 -5.77 9.58
CA VAL A 60 -13.44 -4.74 9.15
C VAL A 60 -13.98 -5.08 7.76
N HIS A 61 -15.29 -4.95 7.58
CA HIS A 61 -15.89 -5.15 6.27
C HIS A 61 -15.36 -4.10 5.27
N TRP A 62 -14.52 -4.53 4.34
CA TRP A 62 -13.75 -3.65 3.43
C TRP A 62 -14.63 -2.69 2.61
N VAL A 63 -15.84 -3.11 2.21
CA VAL A 63 -16.79 -2.25 1.48
C VAL A 63 -17.21 -1.04 2.32
N SER A 64 -17.35 -1.20 3.64
CA SER A 64 -17.72 -0.11 4.54
C SER A 64 -16.61 0.94 4.63
N VAL A 65 -15.35 0.50 4.59
CA VAL A 65 -14.18 1.39 4.54
C VAL A 65 -14.19 2.20 3.25
N LEU A 66 -14.41 1.56 2.10
CA LEU A 66 -14.49 2.26 0.81
C LEU A 66 -15.65 3.24 0.76
N LEU A 67 -16.83 2.87 1.23
CA LEU A 67 -17.98 3.77 1.28
C LEU A 67 -17.72 4.99 2.18
N LEU A 68 -17.06 4.79 3.32
CA LEU A 68 -16.65 5.88 4.20
C LEU A 68 -15.67 6.82 3.47
N VAL A 69 -14.65 6.26 2.80
CA VAL A 69 -13.68 7.07 2.06
C VAL A 69 -14.39 7.88 0.98
N VAL A 70 -15.25 7.26 0.15
CA VAL A 70 -16.02 7.95 -0.90
C VAL A 70 -16.87 9.08 -0.34
N LEU A 71 -17.56 8.83 0.77
CA LEU A 71 -18.40 9.85 1.39
C LEU A 71 -17.57 11.03 1.88
N VAL A 72 -16.45 10.77 2.57
CA VAL A 72 -15.59 11.83 3.11
C VAL A 72 -14.83 12.56 2.00
N SER A 73 -14.28 11.84 1.01
CA SER A 73 -13.59 12.43 -0.14
C SER A 73 -14.51 13.34 -0.93
N TYR A 74 -15.76 12.95 -1.13
CA TYR A 74 -16.75 13.77 -1.83
C TYR A 74 -16.93 15.14 -1.18
N TYR A 75 -17.11 15.18 0.15
CA TYR A 75 -17.26 16.45 0.86
C TYR A 75 -15.97 17.29 0.85
N ILE A 76 -14.81 16.65 1.03
CA ILE A 76 -13.51 17.34 0.97
C ILE A 76 -13.30 17.95 -0.42
N GLN A 77 -13.53 17.18 -1.47
CA GLN A 77 -13.37 17.60 -2.85
C GLN A 77 -14.32 18.73 -3.22
N LYS A 78 -15.60 18.60 -2.85
CA LYS A 78 -16.62 19.64 -3.06
C LYS A 78 -16.26 20.97 -2.40
N LEU A 79 -15.61 20.92 -1.24
CA LEU A 79 -15.14 22.13 -0.54
C LEU A 79 -13.83 22.68 -1.10
N ALA A 80 -12.86 21.81 -1.41
CA ALA A 80 -11.52 22.21 -1.79
C ALA A 80 -11.37 22.63 -3.26
N TYR A 81 -12.17 22.06 -4.18
CA TYR A 81 -12.08 22.41 -5.60
C TYR A 81 -12.33 23.90 -5.91
N PRO A 82 -13.37 24.55 -5.33
CA PRO A 82 -13.53 26.00 -5.45
C PRO A 82 -12.29 26.78 -5.01
N MET A 83 -11.66 26.36 -3.90
CA MET A 83 -10.46 27.00 -3.36
C MET A 83 -9.25 26.85 -4.29
N LEU A 84 -9.19 25.75 -5.04
CA LEU A 84 -8.17 25.51 -6.06
C LEU A 84 -8.48 26.20 -7.40
N GLY A 85 -9.55 27.00 -7.48
CA GLY A 85 -9.97 27.68 -8.69
C GLY A 85 -10.56 26.74 -9.75
N VAL A 86 -11.08 25.58 -9.32
CA VAL A 86 -11.81 24.64 -10.19
C VAL A 86 -13.30 24.97 -10.13
N ARG A 87 -13.91 25.17 -11.29
CA ARG A 87 -15.36 25.43 -11.43
C ARG A 87 -16.15 24.15 -11.28
N VAL A 88 -16.56 23.85 -10.05
CA VAL A 88 -17.42 22.70 -9.72
C VAL A 88 -18.88 22.89 -10.14
N ASP A 89 -19.29 24.12 -10.45
CA ASP A 89 -20.58 24.45 -11.04
C ASP A 89 -20.75 23.90 -12.46
N GLU A 90 -19.65 23.75 -13.20
CA GLU A 90 -19.62 23.15 -14.53
C GLU A 90 -19.48 21.61 -14.48
N PHE A 91 -19.38 21.00 -13.29
CA PHE A 91 -19.21 19.55 -13.21
C PHE A 91 -20.52 18.83 -13.49
N GLU A 92 -20.48 18.01 -14.54
CA GLU A 92 -21.52 17.01 -14.78
C GLU A 92 -21.37 15.81 -13.82
N THR A 93 -22.41 14.98 -13.70
CA THR A 93 -22.37 13.75 -12.90
C THR A 93 -21.20 12.83 -13.29
N LYS A 94 -20.83 12.82 -14.57
CA LYS A 94 -19.68 12.05 -15.08
C LYS A 94 -18.34 12.55 -14.51
N ASP A 95 -18.18 13.86 -14.35
CA ASP A 95 -16.96 14.45 -13.81
C ASP A 95 -16.81 14.10 -12.32
N TRP A 96 -17.90 14.16 -11.57
CA TRP A 96 -17.93 13.71 -10.18
C TRP A 96 -17.58 12.23 -10.05
N LEU A 97 -18.16 11.38 -10.89
CA LEU A 97 -17.84 9.95 -10.91
C LEU A 97 -16.36 9.72 -11.24
N TYR A 98 -15.81 10.45 -12.21
CA TYR A 98 -14.40 10.34 -12.59
C TYR A 98 -13.48 10.66 -11.43
N VAL A 99 -13.72 11.77 -10.73
CA VAL A 99 -12.87 12.19 -9.61
C VAL A 99 -12.93 11.19 -8.46
N GLU A 100 -14.12 10.74 -8.08
CA GLU A 100 -14.27 9.74 -7.00
C GLU A 100 -13.62 8.42 -7.37
N LEU A 101 -13.84 7.94 -8.60
CA LEU A 101 -13.19 6.74 -9.10
C LEU A 101 -11.67 6.87 -9.06
N MET A 102 -11.11 8.03 -9.42
CA MET A 102 -9.68 8.29 -9.32
C MET A 102 -9.20 8.22 -7.86
N THR A 103 -9.93 8.81 -6.91
CA THR A 103 -9.59 8.70 -5.49
C THR A 103 -9.57 7.25 -5.01
N ILE A 104 -10.57 6.45 -5.39
CA ILE A 104 -10.61 5.02 -5.03
C ILE A 104 -9.44 4.26 -5.65
N ILE A 105 -9.12 4.52 -6.93
CA ILE A 105 -7.99 3.85 -7.61
C ILE A 105 -6.68 4.19 -6.90
N PHE A 106 -6.41 5.47 -6.65
CA PHE A 106 -5.18 5.88 -5.97
C PHE A 106 -5.14 5.37 -4.51
N LEU A 107 -6.26 5.35 -3.81
CA LEU A 107 -6.39 4.71 -2.50
C LEU A 107 -5.94 3.25 -2.58
N LEU A 108 -6.54 2.46 -3.47
CA LEU A 108 -6.27 1.03 -3.58
C LEU A 108 -4.83 0.76 -4.00
N VAL A 109 -4.30 1.50 -4.99
CA VAL A 109 -2.91 1.36 -5.44
C VAL A 109 -1.94 1.71 -4.32
N SER A 110 -2.10 2.88 -3.69
CA SER A 110 -1.22 3.30 -2.58
C SER A 110 -1.33 2.36 -1.38
N TRP A 111 -2.52 1.90 -1.02
CA TRP A 111 -2.70 0.99 0.10
C TRP A 111 -2.11 -0.39 -0.18
N THR A 112 -2.25 -0.89 -1.42
CA THR A 112 -1.58 -2.13 -1.86
C THR A 112 -0.06 -1.99 -1.80
N LEU A 113 0.50 -0.86 -2.25
CA LEU A 113 1.95 -0.62 -2.15
C LEU A 113 2.43 -0.58 -0.70
N LEU A 114 1.66 0.04 0.19
CA LEU A 114 1.96 0.08 1.63
C LEU A 114 1.86 -1.32 2.26
N LEU A 115 0.82 -2.10 1.93
CA LEU A 115 0.67 -3.49 2.39
C LEU A 115 1.76 -4.41 1.84
N ASN A 116 2.29 -4.08 0.67
CA ASN A 116 3.42 -4.79 0.07
C ASN A 116 4.78 -4.30 0.60
N SER A 117 4.84 -3.47 1.64
CA SER A 117 6.05 -3.33 2.44
C SER A 117 6.25 -4.64 3.22
N GLY A 118 6.82 -5.65 2.55
CA GLY A 118 6.97 -7.00 3.10
C GLY A 118 7.61 -6.94 4.48
N THR A 119 6.87 -7.31 5.51
CA THR A 119 7.45 -7.47 6.84
C THR A 119 7.93 -8.89 6.96
N LEU A 120 9.21 -9.07 7.26
CA LEU A 120 9.71 -10.41 7.54
C LEU A 120 9.07 -10.89 8.84
N ASP A 121 8.67 -12.14 8.87
CA ASP A 121 8.34 -12.88 10.07
C ASP A 121 9.42 -13.94 10.25
N VAL A 122 10.06 -13.95 11.41
CA VAL A 122 11.15 -14.87 11.74
C VAL A 122 10.74 -15.74 12.92
N THR A 123 10.83 -17.04 12.72
CA THR A 123 10.58 -18.04 13.76
C THR A 123 11.81 -18.91 13.95
N ALA A 124 12.03 -19.37 15.18
CA ALA A 124 13.13 -20.26 15.52
C ALA A 124 12.58 -21.62 15.97
N ASP A 125 13.24 -22.69 15.56
CA ASP A 125 12.97 -24.05 16.03
C ASP A 125 14.29 -24.73 16.41
N PRO A 126 14.48 -25.16 17.67
CA PRO A 126 13.61 -24.92 18.84
C PRO A 126 13.61 -23.45 19.33
N MET A 127 12.55 -23.07 20.06
CA MET A 127 12.41 -21.75 20.73
C MET A 127 13.18 -21.63 22.05
N SER A 128 13.84 -22.69 22.48
CA SER A 128 14.69 -22.70 23.67
C SER A 128 15.86 -23.65 23.51
N ILE A 129 17.02 -23.26 24.02
CA ILE A 129 18.24 -24.08 24.06
C ILE A 129 18.79 -24.19 25.49
N THR A 130 19.70 -25.13 25.70
CA THR A 130 20.36 -25.35 26.99
C THR A 130 21.72 -24.66 27.03
N MET A 131 21.99 -23.93 28.10
CA MET A 131 23.26 -23.24 28.33
C MET A 131 24.44 -24.24 28.30
N ASN A 132 25.55 -23.85 27.67
CA ASN A 132 26.76 -24.66 27.50
C ASN A 132 26.59 -26.00 26.75
N ALA A 133 25.41 -26.26 26.17
CA ALA A 133 25.18 -27.43 25.33
C ALA A 133 25.13 -27.04 23.84
N PRO A 134 25.72 -27.83 22.93
CA PRO A 134 25.62 -27.59 21.49
C PRO A 134 24.26 -28.03 20.96
N GLU A 135 23.50 -27.10 20.39
CA GLU A 135 22.20 -27.37 19.78
C GLU A 135 22.14 -26.88 18.33
N ASN A 136 21.26 -27.48 17.51
CA ASN A 136 21.00 -27.03 16.15
C ASN A 136 19.72 -26.20 16.14
N LEU A 137 19.75 -25.04 15.49
CA LEU A 137 18.62 -24.14 15.35
C LEU A 137 18.28 -23.95 13.87
N ILE A 138 16.99 -23.90 13.58
CA ILE A 138 16.48 -23.57 12.25
C ILE A 138 15.71 -22.26 12.37
N ALA A 139 16.08 -21.29 11.56
CA ALA A 139 15.31 -20.07 11.37
C ALA A 139 14.41 -20.24 10.16
N SER A 140 13.12 -19.99 10.28
CA SER A 140 12.20 -19.86 9.15
C SER A 140 11.81 -18.40 8.97
N VAL A 141 12.09 -17.85 7.79
CA VAL A 141 11.75 -16.47 7.41
C VAL A 141 10.66 -16.49 6.36
N THR A 142 9.54 -15.85 6.69
CA THR A 142 8.41 -15.67 5.78
C THR A 142 8.04 -14.18 5.67
N SER A 143 7.22 -13.83 4.69
CA SER A 143 6.51 -12.54 4.64
C SER A 143 5.15 -12.82 4.05
N ASN A 144 4.07 -12.41 4.74
CA ASN A 144 2.70 -12.75 4.34
C ASN A 144 2.52 -14.27 4.09
N SER A 145 3.11 -15.11 4.94
CA SER A 145 3.11 -16.59 4.83
C SER A 145 3.86 -17.17 3.61
N LEU A 146 4.50 -16.32 2.79
CA LEU A 146 5.37 -16.77 1.71
C LEU A 146 6.81 -16.90 2.20
N LYS A 147 7.47 -17.99 1.81
CA LYS A 147 8.86 -18.27 2.13
C LYS A 147 9.78 -17.26 1.45
N ILE A 148 10.72 -16.70 2.20
CA ILE A 148 11.63 -15.68 1.69
C ILE A 148 13.04 -16.25 1.56
N GLU A 149 13.46 -16.50 0.32
CA GLU A 149 14.84 -16.85 -0.03
C GLU A 149 15.77 -15.64 0.07
N GLY A 150 17.03 -15.81 0.45
CA GLY A 150 18.03 -14.75 0.43
C GLY A 150 17.87 -13.69 1.52
N ALA A 151 17.12 -13.98 2.58
CA ALA A 151 17.11 -13.15 3.80
C ALA A 151 18.31 -13.49 4.68
N THR A 152 19.00 -12.48 5.19
CA THR A 152 20.09 -12.66 6.15
C THR A 152 19.51 -12.83 7.54
N VAL A 153 19.82 -13.94 8.21
CA VAL A 153 19.45 -14.20 9.60
C VAL A 153 20.70 -14.07 10.46
N ASN A 154 20.64 -13.19 11.45
CA ASN A 154 21.71 -12.98 12.43
C ASN A 154 21.23 -13.50 13.79
N LEU A 155 22.02 -14.37 14.42
CA LEU A 155 21.80 -14.87 15.75
C LEU A 155 22.86 -14.29 16.69
N ASN A 156 22.42 -13.53 17.69
CA ASN A 156 23.28 -12.81 18.62
C ASN A 156 22.87 -13.09 20.07
N GLY A 157 23.83 -13.16 20.97
CA GLY A 157 23.61 -13.27 22.41
C GLY A 157 24.88 -13.73 23.14
N PRO A 158 24.79 -14.10 24.43
CA PRO A 158 25.96 -14.51 25.20
C PRO A 158 26.71 -15.68 24.56
N GLY A 159 27.93 -15.41 24.07
CA GLY A 159 28.77 -16.43 23.43
C GLY A 159 28.36 -16.80 22.00
N VAL A 160 27.32 -16.17 21.45
CA VAL A 160 26.78 -16.48 20.12
C VAL A 160 26.81 -15.23 19.25
N ASN A 161 27.52 -15.31 18.12
CA ASN A 161 27.47 -14.33 17.03
C ASN A 161 27.62 -15.08 15.72
N MET A 162 26.49 -15.43 15.10
CA MET A 162 26.44 -16.20 13.87
C MET A 162 25.49 -15.55 12.88
N SER A 163 25.75 -15.73 11.59
CA SER A 163 24.83 -15.33 10.53
C SER A 163 24.74 -16.40 9.45
N ASN A 164 23.58 -16.49 8.83
CA ASN A 164 23.36 -17.35 7.68
C ASN A 164 22.29 -16.73 6.77
N ILE A 165 22.10 -17.27 5.57
CA ILE A 165 21.14 -16.79 4.57
C ILE A 165 20.09 -17.87 4.33
N THR A 166 18.84 -17.47 4.14
CA THR A 166 17.76 -18.42 3.84
C THR A 166 17.85 -18.98 2.42
N GLY A 167 17.56 -20.29 2.28
CA GLY A 167 17.42 -20.95 0.98
C GLY A 167 16.06 -20.71 0.32
N VAL A 168 15.81 -21.39 -0.81
CA VAL A 168 14.52 -21.40 -1.55
C VAL A 168 13.32 -21.81 -0.67
N ASP A 169 13.59 -22.53 0.41
CA ASP A 169 12.62 -23.01 1.39
C ASP A 169 12.31 -21.97 2.49
N GLY A 170 12.97 -20.82 2.47
CA GLY A 170 12.87 -19.76 3.48
C GLY A 170 13.58 -20.12 4.79
N MET A 171 14.45 -21.13 4.80
CA MET A 171 15.10 -21.61 6.02
C MET A 171 16.59 -21.30 6.05
N ALA A 172 17.09 -20.92 7.23
CA ALA A 172 18.51 -20.76 7.52
C ALA A 172 18.91 -21.65 8.71
N PHE A 173 19.99 -22.43 8.54
CA PHE A 173 20.42 -23.44 9.50
C PHE A 173 21.61 -22.94 10.32
N PHE A 174 21.54 -23.10 11.64
CA PHE A 174 22.62 -22.81 12.57
C PHE A 174 23.00 -24.09 13.30
N ASN A 175 24.21 -24.56 13.05
CA ASN A 175 24.70 -25.82 13.62
C ASN A 175 25.60 -25.55 14.81
N LYS A 176 25.48 -26.36 15.87
CA LYS A 176 26.32 -26.29 17.08
C LYS A 176 26.32 -24.91 17.75
N VAL A 177 25.14 -24.35 17.95
CA VAL A 177 24.94 -23.12 18.73
C VAL A 177 25.21 -23.44 20.20
N ILE A 178 26.11 -22.69 20.84
CA ILE A 178 26.44 -22.83 22.27
C ILE A 178 26.30 -21.46 22.92
N ALA A 179 25.30 -21.29 23.78
CA ALA A 179 25.14 -20.09 24.61
C ALA A 179 25.98 -20.21 25.89
N THR A 180 26.71 -19.15 26.23
CA THR A 180 27.60 -19.10 27.41
C THR A 180 27.01 -18.34 28.59
N GLY A 181 25.78 -17.81 28.46
CA GLY A 181 25.08 -17.07 29.50
C GLY A 181 23.59 -17.38 29.46
N SER A 182 22.89 -17.07 30.56
CA SER A 182 21.46 -17.35 30.73
C SER A 182 20.53 -16.30 30.12
N GLU A 183 21.07 -15.30 29.42
CA GLU A 183 20.26 -14.30 28.72
C GLU A 183 19.75 -14.87 27.39
N ASN A 184 18.60 -14.38 26.92
CA ASN A 184 18.01 -14.82 25.67
C ASN A 184 18.93 -14.52 24.47
N LEU A 185 18.94 -15.43 23.50
CA LEU A 185 19.50 -15.14 22.20
C LEU A 185 18.47 -14.35 21.38
N THR A 186 18.94 -13.40 20.59
CA THR A 186 18.13 -12.64 19.64
C THR A 186 18.45 -13.10 18.22
N MET A 187 17.45 -13.64 17.54
CA MET A 187 17.51 -13.96 16.12
C MET A 187 16.84 -12.84 15.34
N THR A 188 17.52 -12.26 14.36
CA THR A 188 17.04 -11.13 13.56
C THR A 188 17.15 -11.44 12.08
N ALA A 189 16.05 -11.31 11.34
CA ALA A 189 16.00 -11.46 9.90
C ALA A 189 16.00 -10.09 9.21
N THR A 190 16.85 -9.93 8.19
CA THR A 190 16.96 -8.72 7.37
C THR A 190 17.00 -9.06 5.88
N LYS A 191 16.33 -8.24 5.07
CA LYS A 191 16.40 -8.32 3.61
C LYS A 191 16.08 -6.96 3.01
N THR A 192 16.83 -6.54 1.99
CA THR A 192 16.57 -5.29 1.29
C THR A 192 15.15 -5.27 0.73
N GLY A 193 14.43 -4.17 0.97
CA GLY A 193 13.03 -4.01 0.55
C GLY A 193 12.02 -4.60 1.54
N TYR A 194 12.47 -5.18 2.66
CA TYR A 194 11.61 -5.69 3.71
C TYR A 194 11.85 -4.96 5.04
N ILE A 195 10.81 -4.90 5.87
CA ILE A 195 10.93 -4.50 7.27
C ILE A 195 11.55 -5.69 8.03
N HIS A 196 12.58 -5.43 8.81
CA HIS A 196 13.27 -6.46 9.61
C HIS A 196 12.41 -6.91 10.79
N SER A 197 12.66 -8.12 11.27
CA SER A 197 12.01 -8.67 12.47
C SER A 197 12.99 -9.47 13.29
N SER A 198 12.62 -9.66 14.55
CA SER A 198 13.43 -10.37 15.52
C SER A 198 12.58 -11.26 16.42
N VAL A 199 13.15 -12.39 16.83
CA VAL A 199 12.57 -13.32 17.79
C VAL A 199 13.59 -13.65 18.88
N ASN A 200 13.10 -13.79 20.12
CA ASN A 200 13.92 -14.18 21.26
C ASN A 200 13.85 -15.70 21.44
N ILE A 201 15.02 -16.31 21.64
CA ILE A 201 15.18 -17.73 21.95
C ILE A 201 15.63 -17.83 23.40
N ILE A 202 14.93 -18.64 24.18
CA ILE A 202 15.18 -18.76 25.61
C ILE A 202 16.43 -19.63 25.84
N VAL A 203 17.30 -19.21 26.75
CA VAL A 203 18.43 -20.04 27.20
C VAL A 203 18.13 -20.59 28.59
N ASN A 204 17.92 -21.90 28.68
CA ASN A 204 17.66 -22.59 29.93
C ASN A 204 18.98 -22.98 30.60
N THR A 205 19.08 -22.78 31.91
CA THR A 205 20.21 -23.29 32.71
C THR A 205 20.05 -24.79 32.90
N SER A 206 21.11 -25.57 32.65
CA SER A 206 21.13 -26.98 33.07
C SER A 206 21.16 -27.02 34.60
N ASN A 207 20.13 -27.60 35.22
CA ASN A 207 20.13 -27.93 36.65
C ASN A 207 21.19 -28.99 36.98
#